data_AF-A0AAE0WF93-F1
#
_entry.id   AF-A0AAE0WF93-F1
#
_cell.length_a   1.000
_cell.length_b   1.000
_cell.length_c   1.000
_cell.angle_alpha   90.00
_cell.angle_beta   90.00
_cell.angle_gamma   90.00
#
_symmetry.space_group_name_H-M   'P 1'
#
loop_
_entity.id
_entity.type
_entity.pdbx_description
1 polymer ?
#
loop_
_entity_poly.entity_id
_entity_poly.type
_entity_poly.pdbx_seq_one_letter_code
_entity_poly.pdbx_strand_id
1 'polypeptide(L)'
;MSAGKYQGPFPTAFYIDIGYDTLGIEYDMRASILDVRSMDGFEVCCSKNNQSLCNPDDSKWNSVSIVKYDDNTVTMSYKNQCPNMYIVGLRYAWRESPCDFKNCAVYSKENSLPAPPYIMIGLIG
;
A
#
# COMPACT_ATOMS: atom_id res chain seq x y z
N MET A 1 22.91 10.71 -1.33
CA MET A 1 22.20 9.43 -1.57
C MET A 1 22.52 8.50 -0.42
N SER A 2 21.66 8.39 0.60
CA SER A 2 21.86 7.42 1.70
C SER A 2 20.85 6.30 1.53
N ALA A 3 21.27 5.24 0.83
CA ALA A 3 20.53 4.01 0.59
C ALA A 3 20.72 3.03 1.76
N GLY A 4 20.37 3.44 2.99
CA GLY A 4 20.80 2.74 4.21
C GLY A 4 19.72 2.25 5.16
N LYS A 5 18.43 2.44 4.92
CA LYS A 5 17.38 2.12 5.92
C LYS A 5 16.20 1.28 5.45
N TYR A 6 16.11 0.96 4.16
CA TYR A 6 15.00 0.18 3.62
C TYR A 6 15.53 -0.95 2.74
N GLN A 7 15.66 -2.13 3.32
CA GLN A 7 16.06 -3.37 2.63
C GLN A 7 15.00 -4.47 2.83
N GLY A 8 13.77 -4.08 3.22
CA GLY A 8 12.61 -4.96 3.19
C GLY A 8 12.01 -5.08 1.79
N PRO A 9 10.90 -5.82 1.65
CA PRO A 9 10.26 -6.09 0.37
C PRO A 9 9.85 -4.79 -0.34
N PHE A 10 10.10 -4.71 -1.65
CA PHE A 10 9.64 -3.60 -2.50
C PHE A 10 8.51 -4.06 -3.41
N PRO A 11 7.44 -3.25 -3.61
CA PRO A 11 6.35 -3.64 -4.47
C PRO A 11 6.78 -3.72 -5.95
N THR A 12 6.30 -4.74 -6.65
CA THR A 12 6.55 -4.99 -8.08
C THR A 12 5.34 -4.71 -8.95
N ALA A 13 4.13 -4.87 -8.40
CA ALA A 13 2.89 -4.63 -9.13
C ALA A 13 1.77 -4.18 -8.18
N PHE A 14 0.80 -3.49 -8.77
CA PHE A 14 -0.43 -3.04 -8.12
C PHE A 14 -1.60 -3.37 -9.04
N TYR A 15 -2.71 -3.87 -8.49
CA TYR A 15 -3.89 -4.23 -9.28
C TYR A 15 -5.18 -4.01 -8.50
N ILE A 16 -6.27 -3.76 -9.22
CA ILE A 16 -7.60 -3.60 -8.66
C ILE A 16 -8.50 -4.76 -9.11
N ASP A 17 -9.23 -5.31 -8.16
CA ASP A 17 -10.37 -6.18 -8.43
C ASP A 17 -11.65 -5.43 -8.08
N ILE A 18 -12.29 -4.90 -9.12
CA ILE A 18 -13.53 -4.11 -9.04
C ILE A 18 -14.70 -5.00 -8.59
N GLY A 19 -14.66 -6.31 -8.86
CA GLY A 19 -15.73 -7.24 -8.48
C GLY A 19 -15.81 -7.44 -6.97
N TYR A 20 -14.68 -7.31 -6.28
CA TYR A 20 -14.58 -7.50 -4.82
C TYR A 20 -14.25 -6.21 -4.05
N ASP A 21 -14.13 -5.07 -4.73
CA ASP A 21 -13.69 -3.79 -4.16
C ASP A 21 -12.34 -3.90 -3.41
N THR A 22 -11.40 -4.64 -4.00
CA THR A 22 -10.08 -4.88 -3.41
C THR A 22 -8.94 -4.38 -4.27
N LEU A 23 -7.87 -3.96 -3.59
CA LEU A 23 -6.60 -3.54 -4.17
C LEU A 23 -5.54 -4.55 -3.73
N GLY A 24 -4.73 -5.03 -4.67
CA GLY A 24 -3.61 -5.92 -4.42
C GLY A 24 -2.27 -5.25 -4.66
N ILE A 25 -1.28 -5.65 -3.88
CA ILE A 25 0.13 -5.29 -4.02
C ILE A 25 0.93 -6.58 -4.09
N GLU A 26 1.74 -6.73 -5.13
CA GLU A 26 2.73 -7.80 -5.23
C GLU A 26 4.10 -7.28 -4.83
N TYR A 27 4.89 -8.12 -4.17
CA TYR A 27 6.27 -7.86 -3.80
C TYR A 27 7.18 -8.92 -4.44
N ASP A 28 8.46 -8.58 -4.64
CA ASP A 28 9.42 -9.52 -5.22
C ASP A 28 9.73 -10.68 -4.28
N MET A 29 9.14 -11.85 -4.57
CA MET A 29 9.36 -13.08 -3.80
C MET A 29 10.81 -13.57 -3.83
N ARG A 30 11.61 -13.18 -4.85
CA ARG A 30 13.04 -13.51 -4.88
C ARG A 30 13.84 -12.67 -3.88
N ALA A 31 13.32 -11.51 -3.52
CA ALA A 31 13.96 -10.62 -2.56
C ALA A 31 13.61 -11.01 -1.12
N SER A 32 12.35 -11.36 -0.85
CA SER A 32 11.90 -11.68 0.50
C SER A 32 10.46 -12.23 0.57
N ILE A 33 10.20 -13.13 1.51
CA ILE A 33 8.86 -13.51 1.96
C ILE A 33 8.33 -12.44 2.93
N LEU A 34 7.05 -12.08 2.79
CA LEU A 34 6.40 -11.10 3.64
C LEU A 34 6.18 -11.62 5.07
N ASP A 35 6.48 -10.77 6.03
CA ASP A 35 6.05 -10.86 7.43
C ASP A 35 5.11 -9.67 7.71
N VAL A 36 3.81 -9.94 7.69
CA VAL A 36 2.78 -8.91 7.91
C VAL A 36 2.50 -8.78 9.41
N ARG A 37 2.88 -7.65 10.00
CA ARG A 37 2.78 -7.40 11.46
C ARG A 37 1.66 -6.46 11.86
N SER A 38 1.09 -5.74 10.90
CA SER A 38 -0.07 -4.88 11.09
C SER A 38 -0.98 -4.95 9.87
N MET A 39 -2.29 -4.86 10.09
CA MET A 39 -3.29 -4.81 9.02
C MET A 39 -3.53 -3.38 8.54
N ASP A 40 -2.90 -2.38 9.15
CA ASP A 40 -3.05 -0.96 8.82
C ASP A 40 -1.76 -0.37 8.24
N GLY A 41 -1.78 0.88 7.77
CA GLY A 41 -0.62 1.59 7.23
C GLY A 41 -0.71 1.89 5.73
N PHE A 42 -1.83 1.51 5.11
CA PHE A 42 -2.13 1.80 3.71
C PHE A 42 -3.20 2.87 3.61
N GLU A 43 -3.04 3.75 2.63
CA GLU A 43 -4.06 4.73 2.27
C GLU A 43 -4.25 4.73 0.77
N VAL A 44 -5.51 4.81 0.36
CA VAL A 44 -5.91 4.98 -1.04
C VAL A 44 -6.44 6.38 -1.25
N CYS A 45 -6.23 6.87 -2.45
CA CYS A 45 -6.81 8.12 -2.89
C CYS A 45 -7.83 7.85 -3.97
N CYS A 46 -9.00 8.45 -3.80
CA CYS A 46 -10.15 8.13 -4.61
C CYS A 46 -10.73 9.40 -5.21
N SER A 47 -11.05 9.36 -6.49
CA SER A 47 -11.70 10.47 -7.20
C SER A 47 -12.81 9.96 -8.11
N LYS A 48 -13.80 10.81 -8.39
CA LYS A 48 -14.77 10.57 -9.48
C LYS A 48 -14.14 10.82 -10.85
N ASN A 49 -13.02 11.54 -10.89
CA ASN A 49 -12.23 11.77 -12.09
C ASN A 49 -11.05 10.79 -12.13
N ASN A 50 -11.02 9.91 -13.14
CA ASN A 50 -9.95 8.94 -13.33
C ASN A 50 -8.60 9.57 -13.75
N GLN A 51 -8.57 10.87 -14.06
CA GLN A 51 -7.36 11.65 -14.37
C GLN A 51 -6.86 12.47 -13.17
N SER A 52 -7.51 12.37 -12.01
CA SER A 52 -7.07 13.08 -10.81
C SER A 52 -5.68 12.63 -10.37
N LEU A 53 -4.86 13.58 -9.94
CA LEU A 53 -3.51 13.32 -9.40
C LEU A 53 -3.51 13.25 -7.86
N CYS A 54 -4.67 12.93 -7.28
CA CYS A 54 -4.88 12.95 -5.84
C CYS A 54 -4.56 14.32 -5.20
N ASN A 55 -5.00 15.41 -5.82
CA ASN A 55 -4.76 16.74 -5.29
C ASN A 55 -5.67 17.01 -4.08
N PRO A 56 -5.20 17.78 -3.08
CA PRO A 56 -6.00 18.09 -1.88
C PRO A 56 -7.36 18.73 -2.17
N ASP A 57 -7.48 19.44 -3.29
CA ASP A 57 -8.71 20.13 -3.69
C ASP A 57 -9.78 19.20 -4.28
N ASP A 58 -9.40 18.01 -4.77
CA ASP A 58 -10.30 17.07 -5.48
C ASP A 58 -10.46 15.74 -4.75
N SER A 59 -9.58 15.42 -3.80
CA SER A 59 -9.49 14.08 -3.25
C SER A 59 -8.86 14.05 -1.87
N LYS A 60 -9.09 12.94 -1.17
CA LYS A 60 -8.54 12.70 0.16
C LYS A 60 -7.94 11.30 0.23
N TRP A 61 -6.84 11.19 0.97
CA TRP A 61 -6.27 9.91 1.37
C TRP A 61 -7.14 9.28 2.46
N ASN A 62 -7.62 8.07 2.20
CA ASN A 62 -8.45 7.29 3.11
C ASN A 62 -7.69 6.04 3.55
N SER A 63 -7.64 5.80 4.86
CA SER A 63 -7.02 4.60 5.41
C SER A 63 -7.79 3.35 5.00
N VAL A 64 -7.06 2.36 4.51
CA VAL A 64 -7.57 1.03 4.19
C VAL A 64 -6.78 -0.02 4.95
N SER A 65 -7.45 -1.12 5.27
CA SER A 65 -6.85 -2.22 6.00
C SER A 65 -6.66 -3.43 5.08
N ILE A 66 -5.60 -4.17 5.35
CA ILE A 66 -5.34 -5.48 4.77
C ILE A 66 -6.51 -6.41 5.17
N VAL A 67 -7.04 -7.14 4.19
CA VAL A 67 -8.07 -8.18 4.39
C VAL A 67 -7.53 -9.57 4.09
N LYS A 68 -6.44 -9.66 3.31
CA LYS A 68 -5.74 -10.90 3.00
C LYS A 68 -4.26 -10.59 2.73
N TYR A 69 -3.37 -11.50 3.10
CA TYR A 69 -1.98 -11.49 2.67
C TYR A 69 -1.49 -12.93 2.49
N ASP A 70 -0.48 -13.11 1.64
CA ASP A 70 0.24 -14.36 1.39
C ASP A 70 1.76 -14.05 1.33
N ASP A 71 2.60 -15.00 0.94
CA ASP A 71 4.07 -14.88 0.99
C ASP A 71 4.66 -13.69 0.22
N ASN A 72 3.95 -13.17 -0.79
CA ASN A 72 4.42 -12.06 -1.63
C ASN A 72 3.32 -11.06 -1.99
N THR A 73 2.13 -11.17 -1.39
CA THR A 73 1.00 -10.31 -1.73
C THR A 73 0.29 -9.76 -0.52
N VAL A 74 -0.17 -8.51 -0.62
CA VAL A 74 -1.08 -7.87 0.34
C VAL A 74 -2.32 -7.42 -0.41
N THR A 75 -3.51 -7.75 0.10
CA THR A 75 -4.80 -7.34 -0.43
C THR A 75 -5.53 -6.47 0.59
N MET A 76 -5.98 -5.29 0.18
CA MET A 76 -6.75 -4.37 1.00
C MET A 76 -8.15 -4.18 0.42
N SER A 77 -9.13 -3.92 1.28
CA SER A 77 -10.49 -3.56 0.86
C SER A 77 -10.67 -2.05 0.84
N TYR A 78 -11.12 -1.48 -0.27
CA TYR A 78 -11.48 -0.06 -0.38
C TYR A 78 -12.99 0.20 -0.38
N LYS A 79 -13.82 -0.86 -0.33
CA LYS A 79 -15.29 -0.82 -0.43
C LYS A 79 -15.98 0.33 0.32
N ASN A 80 -15.63 0.54 1.59
CA ASN A 80 -16.26 1.55 2.44
C ASN A 80 -15.64 2.95 2.28
N GLN A 81 -14.39 3.02 1.81
CA GLN A 81 -13.65 4.28 1.71
C GLN A 81 -13.89 4.97 0.37
N CYS A 82 -14.12 4.18 -0.68
CA CYS A 82 -14.18 4.64 -2.06
C CYS A 82 -15.36 4.03 -2.83
N PRO A 83 -16.59 4.17 -2.33
CA PRO A 83 -17.76 3.58 -3.00
C PRO A 83 -17.99 4.26 -4.35
N ASN A 84 -18.01 3.47 -5.43
CA ASN A 84 -18.25 3.93 -6.80
C ASN A 84 -17.28 5.03 -7.28
N MET A 85 -16.01 4.96 -6.88
CA MET A 85 -14.96 5.92 -7.25
C MET A 85 -13.74 5.20 -7.83
N TYR A 86 -12.97 5.92 -8.65
CA TYR A 86 -11.69 5.43 -9.14
C TYR A 86 -10.63 5.55 -8.05
N ILE A 87 -9.80 4.52 -7.90
CA ILE A 87 -8.58 4.62 -7.12
C ILE A 87 -7.50 5.26 -8.01
N VAL A 88 -7.12 6.48 -7.66
CA VAL A 88 -6.16 7.33 -8.40
C VAL A 88 -4.84 7.51 -7.66
N GLY A 89 -4.70 6.82 -6.53
CA GLY A 89 -3.47 6.80 -5.79
C GLY A 89 -3.47 5.75 -4.70
N LEU A 90 -2.28 5.27 -4.40
CA LEU A 90 -1.99 4.37 -3.30
C LEU A 90 -0.72 4.87 -2.64
N ARG A 91 -0.73 4.92 -1.31
CA ARG A 91 0.50 5.11 -0.56
C ARG A 91 0.57 4.11 0.57
N TYR A 92 1.78 3.62 0.78
CA TYR A 92 2.20 2.96 1.99
C TYR A 92 3.07 3.99 2.70
N ALA A 93 2.45 4.73 3.61
CA ALA A 93 3.05 5.91 4.21
C ALA A 93 3.16 5.75 5.72
N TRP A 94 4.39 5.95 6.17
CA TRP A 94 4.79 6.12 7.55
C TRP A 94 4.44 7.57 7.90
N ARG A 95 3.23 7.84 8.35
CA ARG A 95 2.82 9.23 8.63
C ARG A 95 3.73 9.89 9.69
N GLU A 96 4.39 9.07 10.50
CA GLU A 96 5.49 9.44 11.38
C GLU A 96 6.62 8.43 11.13
N SER A 97 7.79 8.90 10.67
CA SER A 97 8.97 8.05 10.62
C SER A 97 9.73 8.19 11.93
N PRO A 98 10.15 7.08 12.56
CA PRO A 98 9.81 5.70 12.25
C PRO A 98 8.36 5.38 12.67
N CYS A 99 7.74 4.37 12.06
CA CYS A 99 6.55 3.75 12.66
C CYS A 99 6.93 3.34 14.07
N ASP A 100 5.97 3.33 14.99
CA ASP A 100 6.21 2.87 16.36
C ASP A 100 7.07 1.60 16.31
N PHE A 101 8.10 1.54 17.15
CA PHE A 101 9.15 0.55 17.05
C PHE A 101 8.60 -0.86 16.74
N LYS A 102 8.88 -1.37 15.53
CA LYS A 102 8.43 -2.67 14.97
C LYS A 102 6.95 -2.82 14.58
N ASN A 103 6.17 -1.74 14.47
CA ASN A 103 4.73 -1.76 14.16
C ASN A 103 4.37 -1.44 12.70
N CYS A 104 5.30 -1.58 11.76
CA CYS A 104 4.95 -1.43 10.36
C CYS A 104 4.14 -2.62 9.82
N ALA A 105 3.43 -2.40 8.72
CA ALA A 105 2.60 -3.44 8.14
C ALA A 105 3.43 -4.57 7.56
N VAL A 106 4.41 -4.23 6.72
CA VAL A 106 5.14 -5.19 5.90
C VAL A 106 6.62 -5.22 6.25
N TYR A 107 7.11 -6.42 6.58
CA TYR A 107 8.51 -6.73 6.83
C TYR A 107 8.99 -7.86 5.94
N SER A 108 10.31 -8.00 5.82
CA SER A 108 10.96 -9.22 5.34
C SER A 108 11.02 -10.24 6.45
N LYS A 109 10.60 -11.47 6.18
CA LYS A 109 10.72 -12.61 7.09
C LYS A 109 12.18 -12.99 7.34
N GLU A 110 13.05 -12.82 6.35
CA GLU A 110 14.45 -13.24 6.37
C GLU A 110 15.32 -12.34 7.25
N ASN A 111 15.14 -11.01 7.15
CA ASN A 111 16.00 -10.05 7.83
C ASN A 111 15.26 -9.13 8.82
N SER A 112 13.93 -9.27 8.95
CA SER A 112 13.09 -8.44 9.81
C SER A 112 13.18 -6.94 9.52
N LEU A 113 13.60 -6.56 8.31
CA LEU A 113 13.64 -5.17 7.86
C LEU A 113 12.31 -4.76 7.23
N PRO A 114 11.85 -3.53 7.50
CA PRO A 114 10.56 -3.08 7.01
C PRO A 114 10.62 -2.71 5.53
N ALA A 115 9.49 -2.86 4.84
CA ALA A 115 9.30 -2.31 3.51
C ALA A 115 9.42 -0.76 3.54
N PRO A 116 10.08 -0.12 2.56
CA PRO A 116 10.14 1.33 2.48
C PRO A 116 8.77 1.96 2.31
N PRO A 117 8.58 3.24 2.69
CA PRO A 117 7.44 4.02 2.21
C PRO A 117 7.44 4.10 0.68
N TYR A 118 6.25 4.08 0.08
CA TYR A 118 6.06 4.33 -1.34
C TYR A 118 4.73 5.03 -1.61
N ILE A 119 4.68 5.72 -2.75
CA ILE A 119 3.49 6.40 -3.25
C ILE A 119 3.40 6.17 -4.76
N MET A 120 2.20 5.82 -5.21
CA MET A 120 1.84 5.72 -6.61
C MET A 120 0.65 6.65 -6.84
N ILE A 121 0.74 7.48 -7.87
CA ILE A 121 -0.31 8.41 -8.30
C ILE A 121 -0.64 8.13 -9.76
N GLY A 122 -1.93 8.24 -10.09
CA GLY A 122 -2.49 7.87 -11.38
C GLY A 122 -3.46 6.71 -11.22
N LEU A 123 -4.21 6.42 -12.28
CA LEU A 123 -5.14 5.29 -12.31
C LEU A 123 -4.36 3.99 -12.00
N ILE A 124 -4.79 3.29 -10.95
CA ILE A 124 -4.23 1.99 -10.60
C ILE A 124 -5.14 0.93 -11.21
N GLY A 125 -4.66 0.24 -12.26
CA GLY A 125 -5.41 -0.84 -12.92
C GLY A 125 -6.45 -0.35 -13.92
#